data_AF-A0A945CC62-F1
#
_entry.id   AF-A0A945CC62-F1
#
_cell.length_a   1.000
_cell.length_b   1.000
_cell.length_c   1.000
_cell.angle_alpha   90.00
_cell.angle_beta   90.00
_cell.angle_gamma   90.00
#
_symmetry.space_group_name_H-M   'P 1'
#
loop_
_entity.id
_entity.type
_entity.pdbx_description
1 polymer ?
#
loop_
_entity_poly.entity_id
_entity_poly.type
_entity_poly.pdbx_seq_one_letter_code
_entity_poly.pdbx_strand_id
1 'polypeptide(L)'
;SIEEKPKKPKSSYAVPGLYFYDNTVKKIASKISPSNRGEIEITDINREYLKMKKLKVVKLGRGMAWLDVGMPDSLLDASSFIRTIEKRQGLQIANLDEIAKSLKFI
;
A
#
# COMPACT_ATOMS: atom_id res chain seq x y z
N SER A 1 -17.65 -0.37 -1.77
CA SER A 1 -17.41 0.36 -0.51
C SER A 1 -15.99 0.07 -0.04
N ILE A 2 -15.50 0.80 0.97
CA ILE A 2 -14.21 0.54 1.63
C ILE A 2 -14.42 0.54 3.16
N GLU A 3 -13.89 -0.48 3.83
CA GLU A 3 -14.14 -0.78 5.24
C GLU A 3 -12.83 -1.22 5.91
N GLU A 4 -12.55 -0.69 7.10
CA GLU A 4 -11.36 -1.03 7.89
C GLU A 4 -11.65 -2.30 8.68
N LYS A 5 -10.87 -3.37 8.44
CA LYS A 5 -10.95 -4.66 9.14
C LYS A 5 -12.39 -5.17 9.37
N PRO A 6 -13.22 -5.31 8.31
CA PRO A 6 -14.61 -5.73 8.48
C PRO A 6 -14.70 -7.18 8.96
N LYS A 7 -15.59 -7.46 9.94
CA LYS A 7 -15.87 -8.84 10.40
C LYS A 7 -16.38 -9.75 9.28
N LYS A 8 -17.07 -9.18 8.29
CA LYS A 8 -17.58 -9.87 7.10
C LYS A 8 -17.11 -9.11 5.85
N PRO A 9 -15.93 -9.43 5.29
CA PRO A 9 -15.39 -8.75 4.12
C PRO A 9 -16.31 -8.87 2.91
N LYS A 10 -16.53 -7.76 2.19
CA LYS A 10 -17.34 -7.74 0.95
C LYS A 10 -16.60 -8.27 -0.27
N SER A 11 -15.28 -8.42 -0.19
CA SER A 11 -14.44 -8.98 -1.24
C SER A 11 -13.14 -9.52 -0.65
N SER A 12 -12.40 -10.30 -1.43
CA SER A 12 -11.05 -10.78 -1.09
C SER A 12 -9.93 -9.78 -1.42
N TYR A 13 -10.25 -8.54 -1.81
CA TYR A 13 -9.26 -7.51 -2.12
C TYR A 13 -8.91 -6.72 -0.86
N ALA A 14 -7.64 -6.78 -0.45
CA ALA A 14 -7.06 -5.87 0.52
C ALA A 14 -6.57 -4.59 -0.19
N VAL A 15 -6.58 -3.47 0.54
CA VAL A 15 -5.96 -2.22 0.09
C VAL A 15 -4.54 -2.17 0.66
N PRO A 16 -3.49 -2.27 -0.17
CA PRO A 16 -2.11 -2.22 0.31
C PRO A 16 -1.75 -0.79 0.76
N GLY A 17 -0.65 -0.67 1.51
CA GLY A 17 -0.13 0.59 2.06
C GLY A 17 0.46 1.57 1.03
N LEU A 18 -0.13 1.71 -0.16
CA LEU A 18 0.31 2.64 -1.21
C LEU A 18 -0.87 3.50 -1.67
N TYR A 19 -0.75 4.81 -1.47
CA TYR A 19 -1.83 5.76 -1.71
C TYR A 19 -1.31 7.00 -2.45
N PHE A 20 -2.06 7.47 -3.43
CA PHE A 20 -1.81 8.73 -4.14
C PHE A 20 -2.96 9.69 -3.86
N TYR A 21 -2.63 10.89 -3.39
CA TYR A 21 -3.63 11.90 -3.08
C TYR A 21 -3.28 13.24 -3.72
N ASP A 22 -4.31 14.00 -4.05
CA ASP A 22 -4.16 15.43 -4.33
C ASP A 22 -4.06 16.23 -3.01
N ASN A 23 -3.82 17.53 -3.14
CA ASN A 23 -3.61 18.43 -1.99
C ASN A 23 -4.82 18.52 -1.04
N THR A 24 -6.01 18.09 -1.46
CA THR A 24 -7.25 18.07 -0.64
C THR A 24 -7.11 17.15 0.58
N VAL A 25 -6.20 16.17 0.52
CA VAL A 25 -5.99 15.19 1.61
C VAL A 25 -5.71 15.87 2.96
N LYS A 26 -4.99 17.01 2.97
CA LYS A 26 -4.69 17.75 4.20
C LYS A 26 -5.96 18.20 4.93
N LYS A 27 -6.91 18.75 4.18
CA LYS A 27 -8.20 19.23 4.72
C LYS A 27 -9.11 18.09 5.14
N ILE A 28 -9.02 16.95 4.45
CA ILE A 28 -9.79 15.74 4.80
C ILE A 28 -9.22 15.15 6.10
N ALA A 29 -7.92 14.91 6.15
CA ALA A 29 -7.23 14.33 7.30
C ALA A 29 -7.46 15.16 8.57
N SER A 30 -7.43 16.49 8.49
CA SER A 30 -7.69 17.37 9.63
C SER A 30 -9.12 17.31 10.19
N LYS A 31 -10.05 16.65 9.49
CA LYS A 31 -11.46 16.52 9.88
C LYS A 31 -11.84 15.10 10.28
N ILE A 32 -10.96 14.12 10.11
CA ILE A 32 -11.22 12.75 10.52
C ILE A 32 -11.17 12.67 12.04
N SER A 33 -12.17 12.04 12.64
CA SER A 33 -12.20 11.73 14.08
C SER A 33 -11.56 10.37 14.34
N PRO A 34 -11.01 10.13 15.55
CA PRO A 34 -10.50 8.82 15.91
C PRO A 34 -11.54 7.71 15.75
N SER A 35 -11.11 6.55 15.27
CA SER A 35 -11.94 5.36 15.12
C SER A 35 -12.27 4.73 16.48
N ASN A 36 -13.05 3.66 16.48
CA ASN A 36 -13.28 2.84 17.68
C ASN A 36 -11.98 2.26 18.29
N ARG A 37 -10.87 2.28 17.55
CA ARG A 37 -9.53 1.87 17.99
C ARG A 37 -8.69 3.04 18.52
N GLY A 38 -9.22 4.26 18.49
CA GLY A 38 -8.49 5.48 18.85
C GLY A 38 -7.51 5.96 17.78
N GLU A 39 -7.54 5.39 16.57
CA GLU A 39 -6.62 5.70 15.47
C GLU A 39 -7.27 6.64 14.45
N ILE A 40 -6.46 7.50 13.81
CA ILE A 40 -6.89 8.25 12.61
C ILE A 40 -6.66 7.35 11.39
N GLU A 41 -7.74 6.71 10.92
CA GLU A 41 -7.65 5.64 9.94
C GLU A 41 -7.51 6.17 8.51
N ILE A 42 -6.54 5.66 7.75
CA ILE A 42 -6.39 5.97 6.31
C ILE A 42 -7.63 5.54 5.51
N THR A 43 -8.32 4.49 5.97
CA THR A 43 -9.56 4.00 5.36
C THR A 43 -10.69 5.04 5.43
N ASP A 44 -10.69 5.93 6.43
CA ASP A 44 -11.66 7.01 6.54
C ASP A 44 -11.36 8.13 5.54
N ILE A 45 -10.09 8.47 5.34
CA ILE A 45 -9.66 9.39 4.28
C ILE A 45 -10.08 8.84 2.90
N ASN A 46 -9.80 7.57 2.63
CA ASN A 46 -10.20 6.92 1.38
C ASN A 46 -11.72 6.93 1.18
N ARG A 47 -12.49 6.79 2.27
CA ARG A 47 -13.95 6.86 2.22
C ARG A 47 -14.45 8.26 1.86
N GLU A 48 -13.81 9.32 2.32
CA GLU A 48 -14.15 10.69 1.90
C GLU A 48 -13.90 10.90 0.40
N TYR A 49 -12.75 10.46 -0.12
CA TYR A 49 -12.52 10.48 -1.58
C TYR A 49 -13.54 9.63 -2.36
N LEU A 50 -13.99 8.50 -1.80
CA LEU A 50 -15.04 7.67 -2.39
C LEU A 50 -16.39 8.40 -2.42
N LYS A 51 -16.78 9.07 -1.33
CA LYS A 51 -18.00 9.90 -1.26
C LYS A 51 -17.98 11.03 -2.29
N MET A 52 -16.82 11.64 -2.48
CA MET A 52 -16.59 12.68 -3.50
C MET A 52 -16.51 12.12 -4.94
N LYS A 53 -16.62 10.81 -5.15
CA LYS A 53 -16.41 10.12 -6.44
C LYS A 53 -15.04 10.41 -7.07
N LYS A 54 -14.03 10.70 -6.25
CA LYS A 54 -12.65 10.98 -6.67
C LYS A 54 -11.67 9.83 -6.40
N LEU A 55 -12.11 8.78 -5.71
CA LEU A 55 -11.29 7.59 -5.49
C LEU A 55 -11.20 6.75 -6.77
N LYS A 56 -9.97 6.50 -7.21
CA LYS A 56 -9.66 5.49 -8.24
C LYS A 56 -8.90 4.33 -7.61
N VAL A 57 -9.22 3.12 -8.03
CA VAL A 57 -8.57 1.89 -7.53
C VAL A 57 -7.86 1.21 -8.69
N VAL A 58 -6.58 0.92 -8.51
CA VAL A 58 -5.79 0.09 -9.44
C VAL A 58 -5.66 -1.30 -8.83
N LYS A 59 -6.11 -2.33 -9.56
CA LYS A 59 -6.03 -3.71 -9.10
C LYS A 59 -4.64 -4.27 -9.40
N LEU A 60 -3.94 -4.72 -8.36
CA LEU A 60 -2.73 -5.52 -8.50
C LEU A 60 -3.17 -6.97 -8.74
N GLY A 61 -2.92 -7.47 -9.95
CA GLY A 61 -3.38 -8.79 -10.39
C GLY A 61 -2.50 -9.93 -9.89
N ARG A 62 -2.91 -11.16 -10.23
CA ARG A 62 -2.07 -12.35 -10.08
C ARG A 62 -0.76 -12.16 -10.84
N GLY A 63 0.35 -12.58 -10.23
CA GLY A 63 1.71 -12.35 -10.75
C GLY A 63 2.43 -11.17 -10.09
N MET A 64 1.73 -10.33 -9.32
CA MET A 64 2.35 -9.34 -8.45
C MET A 64 2.55 -9.89 -7.04
N ALA A 65 3.66 -9.52 -6.41
CA ALA A 65 3.92 -9.81 -5.01
C ALA A 65 3.66 -8.56 -4.17
N TRP A 66 2.81 -8.68 -3.15
CA TRP A 66 2.70 -7.73 -2.06
C TRP A 66 3.07 -8.47 -0.78
N LEU A 67 4.15 -8.04 -0.15
CA LEU A 67 4.75 -8.69 1.01
C LEU A 67 4.61 -7.72 2.19
N ASP A 68 3.89 -8.14 3.22
CA ASP A 68 3.82 -7.43 4.50
C ASP A 68 4.76 -8.12 5.49
N VAL A 69 5.55 -7.33 6.22
CA VAL A 69 6.61 -7.83 7.12
C VAL A 69 6.24 -7.64 8.59
N GLY A 70 4.94 -7.73 8.91
CA GLY A 70 4.40 -7.49 10.24
C GLY A 70 4.72 -8.58 11.28
N MET A 71 5.20 -9.76 10.87
CA MET A 71 5.58 -10.88 11.73
C MET A 71 6.97 -11.44 11.38
N PRO A 72 7.71 -12.07 12.31
CA PRO A 72 9.03 -12.65 12.03
C PRO A 72 9.05 -13.64 10.84
N ASP A 73 8.06 -14.53 10.77
CA ASP A 73 7.97 -15.50 9.65
C ASP A 73 7.72 -14.79 8.32
N SER A 74 6.83 -13.78 8.30
CA SER A 74 6.55 -13.00 7.09
C SER A 74 7.78 -12.20 6.60
N LEU A 75 8.65 -11.77 7.51
CA LEU A 75 9.91 -11.13 7.18
C LEU A 75 10.89 -12.13 6.55
N LEU A 76 10.97 -13.35 7.07
CA LEU A 76 11.81 -14.41 6.51
C LEU A 76 11.35 -14.81 5.10
N ASP A 77 10.04 -14.94 4.91
CA ASP A 77 9.44 -15.24 3.61
C ASP A 77 9.75 -14.12 2.61
N ALA A 78 9.57 -12.86 3.00
CA ALA A 78 9.89 -11.71 2.16
C ALA A 78 11.38 -11.68 1.78
N SER A 79 12.27 -11.92 2.75
CA SER A 79 13.72 -11.98 2.51
C SER A 79 14.10 -13.10 1.54
N SER A 80 13.48 -14.27 1.68
CA SER A 80 13.69 -15.42 0.80
C SER A 80 13.18 -15.16 -0.61
N PHE A 81 12.05 -14.47 -0.74
CA PHE A 81 11.49 -14.04 -2.02
C PHE A 81 12.45 -13.12 -2.77
N ILE A 82 12.91 -12.04 -2.11
CA ILE A 82 13.87 -11.07 -2.71
C ILE A 82 15.15 -11.80 -3.14
N ARG A 83 15.77 -12.57 -2.24
CA ARG A 83 17.01 -13.31 -2.52
C ARG A 83 16.87 -14.23 -3.74
N THR A 84 15.74 -14.89 -3.88
CA THR A 84 15.50 -15.82 -5.00
C THR A 84 15.42 -15.08 -6.32
N ILE A 85 14.71 -13.96 -6.37
CA ILE A 85 14.58 -13.14 -7.58
C ILE A 85 15.94 -12.55 -7.98
N GLU A 86 16.65 -11.90 -7.05
CA GLU A 86 17.93 -11.27 -7.34
C GLU A 86 18.96 -12.29 -7.83
N LYS A 87 19.05 -13.46 -7.15
CA LYS A 87 19.98 -14.53 -7.56
C LYS A 87 19.66 -15.08 -8.95
N ARG A 88 18.38 -15.10 -9.36
CA ARG A 88 17.98 -15.67 -10.65
C ARG A 88 18.06 -14.67 -11.80
N GLN A 89 17.79 -13.39 -11.54
CA GLN A 89 17.78 -12.34 -12.56
C GLN A 89 19.13 -11.61 -12.68
N GLY A 90 19.96 -11.62 -11.64
CA GLY A 90 21.21 -10.86 -11.60
C GLY A 90 21.01 -9.36 -11.43
N LEU A 91 19.79 -8.92 -11.12
CA LEU A 91 19.42 -7.53 -10.86
C LEU A 91 18.95 -7.40 -9.42
N GLN A 92 19.27 -6.27 -8.78
CA GLN A 92 18.85 -6.00 -7.41
C GLN A 92 17.44 -5.39 -7.39
N ILE A 93 16.62 -5.79 -6.42
CA ILE A 93 15.31 -5.18 -6.20
C ILE A 93 15.50 -3.94 -5.30
N ALA A 94 14.93 -2.81 -5.72
CA ALA A 94 14.99 -1.55 -4.99
C ALA A 94 16.40 -0.99 -4.75
N ASN A 95 17.36 -1.22 -5.66
CA ASN A 95 18.64 -0.50 -5.67
C ASN A 95 18.40 0.99 -6.03
N LEU A 96 18.56 1.87 -5.05
CA LEU A 96 18.25 3.29 -5.19
C LEU A 96 19.21 4.04 -6.12
N ASP A 97 20.48 3.63 -6.20
CA ASP A 97 21.48 4.24 -7.09
C ASP A 97 21.16 3.92 -8.55
N GLU A 98 20.79 2.66 -8.84
CA GLU A 98 20.36 2.24 -10.17
C GLU A 98 19.07 2.96 -10.58
N ILE A 99 18.08 3.02 -9.69
CA ILE A 99 16.83 3.76 -9.93
C ILE A 99 17.12 5.23 -10.21
N ALA A 100 17.90 5.91 -9.36
CA ALA A 100 18.21 7.33 -9.50
C ALA A 100 18.94 7.63 -10.82
N LYS A 101 19.92 6.80 -11.18
CA LYS A 101 20.64 6.91 -12.46
C LYS A 101 19.71 6.69 -13.66
N SER A 102 18.85 5.67 -13.61
CA SER A 102 17.89 5.38 -14.69
C SER A 102 16.88 6.51 -14.92
N LEU A 103 16.46 7.16 -13.83
CA LEU A 103 15.53 8.29 -13.82
C LEU A 103 16.24 9.64 -14.04
N LYS A 104 17.58 9.65 -14.18
CA LYS A 104 18.42 10.84 -14.38
C LYS A 104 18.33 11.86 -13.24
N PHE A 105 18.20 11.39 -12.01
CA PHE A 105 18.33 12.22 -10.82
C PHE A 105 19.80 12.45 -10.44
N ILE A 106 20.68 11.51 -10.84
CA ILE A 106 22.14 11.55 -10.72
C ILE A 106 22.81 11.10 -12.01
#